data_AF-A0A8H9I3T6-F1
#
_entry.id   AF-A0A8H9I3T6-F1
#
_cell.length_a   1.000
_cell.length_b   1.000
_cell.length_c   1.000
_cell.angle_alpha   90.00
_cell.angle_beta   90.00
_cell.angle_gamma   90.00
#
_symmetry.space_group_name_H-M   'P 1'
#
loop_
_entity.id
_entity.type
_entity.pdbx_description
1 polymer ?
#
loop_
_entity_poly.entity_id
_entity_poly.type
_entity_poly.pdbx_seq_one_letter_code
_entity_poly.pdbx_strand_id
1 'polypeptide(L)'
;MRTPLLCFSATPLRRRLGGAFGAAVLAAAAELPPDGDTVASPPGANDWSCRPSAAHPDPVVLVHGTFANRYENWLALSPLLKGLGYCVFALDYGTVPGITSTGSGLLLPIGGLGAVPASAAQLAHFIDLVRTATGAAKVDIVGHSQGGMLPNYYLKFLGGASKVDKLIGLAPSNHGTTLDGITKLAPYFPGVADLIYTVCQACRDQAVGSDFNTTMASRPDTVPGVHYTVISTVYDEVVTPWRTQFLNGPDVDNEVLQDHCPVTLAEHVAIAFSPTALHLVTNALDPAHATPVFCG
;
A
#
# COMPACT_ATOMS: atom_id res chain seq x y z
N MET A 1 103.19 19.67 -14.32
CA MET A 1 102.60 19.76 -15.67
C MET A 1 101.11 19.53 -15.54
N ARG A 2 100.34 20.56 -15.93
CA ARG A 2 98.87 20.59 -15.99
C ARG A 2 98.42 19.93 -17.30
N THR A 3 97.28 19.22 -17.31
CA THR A 3 96.16 19.30 -18.27
C THR A 3 95.27 18.03 -18.19
N PRO A 4 94.02 18.02 -18.69
CA PRO A 4 93.05 19.11 -18.86
C PRO A 4 91.62 18.77 -18.36
N LEU A 5 90.81 19.80 -18.18
CA LEU A 5 89.34 19.73 -18.12
C LEU A 5 88.76 19.42 -19.50
N LEU A 6 87.70 18.62 -19.56
CA LEU A 6 86.72 18.60 -20.67
C LEU A 6 85.31 18.30 -20.13
N CYS A 7 84.36 19.13 -20.56
CA CYS A 7 82.95 19.23 -20.16
C CYS A 7 82.15 17.93 -20.33
N PHE A 8 81.20 17.69 -19.42
CA PHE A 8 79.99 16.90 -19.71
C PHE A 8 78.74 17.48 -19.05
N SER A 9 77.64 17.35 -19.81
CA SER A 9 76.36 18.03 -19.72
C SER A 9 75.60 17.92 -18.40
N ALA A 10 74.88 19.00 -18.09
CA ALA A 10 73.93 19.10 -16.98
C ALA A 10 72.73 18.15 -17.16
N THR A 11 72.48 17.32 -16.15
CA THR A 11 71.26 16.51 -16.03
C THR A 11 70.24 17.27 -15.18
N PRO A 12 68.98 17.44 -15.60
CA PRO A 12 68.00 18.15 -14.79
C PRO A 12 67.48 17.26 -13.63
N LEU A 13 67.35 17.90 -12.48
CA LEU A 13 66.88 17.34 -11.21
C LEU A 13 65.43 16.81 -11.35
N ARG A 14 65.21 15.52 -11.08
CA ARG A 14 63.87 14.91 -10.98
C ARG A 14 63.08 15.55 -9.83
N ARG A 15 62.13 16.43 -10.16
CA ARG A 15 61.08 16.86 -9.23
C ARG A 15 60.02 15.76 -9.15
N ARG A 16 59.93 15.09 -8.00
CA ARG A 16 58.84 14.14 -7.69
C ARG A 16 57.52 14.92 -7.69
N LEU A 17 56.71 14.75 -8.74
CA LEU A 17 55.30 15.11 -8.72
C LEU A 17 54.56 14.02 -7.93
N GLY A 18 53.99 14.44 -6.79
CA GLY A 18 53.15 13.58 -5.96
C GLY A 18 51.95 13.09 -6.76
N GLY A 19 51.68 11.78 -6.65
CA GLY A 19 50.48 11.19 -7.19
C GLY A 19 49.26 11.79 -6.50
N ALA A 20 48.46 12.54 -7.25
CA ALA A 20 47.10 12.83 -6.86
C ALA A 20 46.31 11.52 -7.00
N PHE A 21 46.04 10.86 -5.88
CA PHE A 21 44.97 9.87 -5.80
C PHE A 21 43.65 10.62 -5.99
N GLY A 22 43.20 10.73 -7.25
CA GLY A 22 41.83 11.11 -7.55
C GLY A 22 40.93 10.00 -7.05
N ALA A 23 40.31 10.17 -5.89
CA ALA A 23 39.19 9.34 -5.47
C ALA A 23 38.03 9.63 -6.43
N ALA A 24 37.82 8.74 -7.40
CA ALA A 24 36.62 8.74 -8.20
C ALA A 24 35.46 8.34 -7.28
N VAL A 25 34.66 9.33 -6.87
CA VAL A 25 33.37 9.07 -6.24
C VAL A 25 32.46 8.58 -7.35
N LEU A 26 32.30 7.26 -7.48
CA LEU A 26 31.22 6.68 -8.26
C LEU A 26 29.92 6.99 -7.52
N ALA A 27 29.20 8.01 -7.99
CA ALA A 27 27.81 8.18 -7.65
C ALA A 27 27.06 6.97 -8.21
N ALA A 28 26.65 6.03 -7.36
CA ALA A 28 25.69 5.01 -7.75
C ALA A 28 24.42 5.76 -8.16
N ALA A 29 24.03 5.65 -9.43
CA ALA A 29 22.67 6.00 -9.82
C ALA A 29 21.75 5.08 -9.01
N ALA A 30 20.92 5.66 -8.14
CA ALA A 30 19.89 4.89 -7.45
C ALA A 30 18.99 4.30 -8.55
N GLU A 31 18.99 2.98 -8.69
CA GLU A 31 18.00 2.31 -9.54
C GLU A 31 16.62 2.65 -8.99
N LEU A 32 15.73 3.08 -9.87
CA LEU A 32 14.33 3.28 -9.50
C LEU A 32 13.77 1.95 -9.00
N PRO A 33 12.91 1.95 -7.98
CA PRO A 33 12.30 0.72 -7.51
C PRO A 33 11.52 0.05 -8.65
N PRO A 34 11.35 -1.28 -8.63
CA PRO A 34 10.65 -2.02 -9.70
C PRO A 34 9.24 -1.52 -10.05
N ASP A 35 8.54 -0.91 -9.10
CA ASP A 35 7.22 -0.30 -9.27
C ASP A 35 7.27 1.13 -9.87
N GLY A 36 8.46 1.72 -9.99
CA GLY A 36 8.70 3.05 -10.55
C GLY A 36 8.20 4.20 -9.69
N ASP A 37 7.72 3.92 -8.49
CA ASP A 37 7.07 4.89 -7.62
C ASP A 37 8.11 5.60 -6.72
N THR A 38 7.91 6.90 -6.52
CA THR A 38 8.86 7.80 -5.85
C THR A 38 8.46 8.18 -4.42
N VAL A 39 7.24 7.87 -3.99
CA VAL A 39 6.83 8.04 -2.59
C VAL A 39 7.63 7.08 -1.72
N ALA A 40 7.99 7.44 -0.48
CA ALA A 40 8.72 6.52 0.38
C ALA A 40 7.88 5.26 0.70
N SER A 41 8.50 4.09 0.75
CA SER A 41 7.82 2.88 1.26
C SER A 41 7.58 3.00 2.77
N PRO A 42 6.48 2.46 3.31
CA PRO A 42 6.29 2.38 4.75
C PRO A 42 7.35 1.46 5.38
N PRO A 43 7.71 1.66 6.66
CA PRO A 43 8.72 0.84 7.32
C PRO A 43 8.41 -0.67 7.23
N GLY A 44 9.32 -1.44 6.65
CA GLY A 44 9.17 -2.90 6.52
C GLY A 44 8.57 -3.39 5.20
N ALA A 45 8.11 -2.50 4.32
CA ALA A 45 7.60 -2.85 3.00
C ALA A 45 8.60 -2.64 1.85
N ASN A 46 8.28 -3.25 0.70
CA ASN A 46 8.94 -3.07 -0.59
C ASN A 46 10.43 -3.45 -0.61
N ASP A 47 10.80 -4.44 0.22
CA ASP A 47 12.04 -5.19 0.04
C ASP A 47 11.85 -6.20 -1.09
N TRP A 48 12.20 -5.81 -2.31
CA TRP A 48 12.07 -6.64 -3.52
C TRP A 48 13.00 -7.86 -3.54
N SER A 49 13.93 -7.95 -2.58
CA SER A 49 14.77 -9.13 -2.36
C SER A 49 14.14 -10.13 -1.39
N CYS A 50 13.04 -9.78 -0.73
CA CYS A 50 12.37 -10.63 0.25
C CYS A 50 11.91 -11.95 -0.40
N ARG A 51 12.04 -13.04 0.35
CA ARG A 51 11.57 -14.37 -0.04
C ARG A 51 10.60 -14.88 1.01
N PRO A 52 9.32 -15.12 0.67
CA PRO A 52 8.34 -15.65 1.59
C PRO A 52 8.83 -16.97 2.21
N SER A 53 8.51 -17.17 3.49
CA SER A 53 8.91 -18.37 4.22
C SER A 53 7.87 -19.47 4.06
N ALA A 54 8.16 -20.69 4.52
CA ALA A 54 7.14 -21.74 4.55
C ALA A 54 5.99 -21.44 5.54
N ALA A 55 6.25 -20.63 6.58
CA ALA A 55 5.23 -20.22 7.54
C ALA A 55 4.31 -19.13 6.96
N HIS A 56 4.85 -18.25 6.12
CA HIS A 56 4.12 -17.18 5.44
C HIS A 56 4.47 -17.21 3.94
N PRO A 57 3.87 -18.13 3.16
CA PRO A 57 4.26 -18.39 1.77
C PRO A 57 3.76 -17.32 0.79
N ASP A 58 2.70 -16.60 1.15
CA ASP A 58 2.13 -15.54 0.33
C ASP A 58 2.60 -14.16 0.86
N PRO A 59 3.24 -13.32 0.04
CA PRO A 59 3.58 -11.96 0.42
C PRO A 59 2.30 -11.12 0.55
N VAL A 60 2.33 -10.14 1.45
CA VAL A 60 1.18 -9.26 1.73
C VAL A 60 1.30 -7.97 0.91
N VAL A 61 0.26 -7.62 0.17
CA VAL A 61 0.12 -6.37 -0.57
C VAL A 61 -0.85 -5.44 0.15
N LEU A 62 -0.37 -4.25 0.52
CA LEU A 62 -1.11 -3.22 1.25
C LEU A 62 -1.66 -2.17 0.28
N VAL A 63 -2.98 -1.93 0.32
CA VAL A 63 -3.71 -1.07 -0.64
C VAL A 63 -4.41 0.08 0.09
N HIS A 64 -3.82 1.29 0.03
CA HIS A 64 -4.26 2.44 0.83
C HIS A 64 -5.67 2.95 0.45
N GLY A 65 -6.27 3.81 1.27
CA GLY A 65 -7.58 4.43 1.04
C GLY A 65 -7.56 5.66 0.12
N THR A 66 -8.72 6.28 -0.07
CA THR A 66 -8.87 7.57 -0.77
C THR A 66 -8.06 8.65 -0.07
N PHE A 67 -7.38 9.52 -0.84
CA PHE A 67 -6.53 10.62 -0.35
C PHE A 67 -5.27 10.21 0.40
N ALA A 68 -5.03 8.92 0.59
CA ALA A 68 -3.82 8.42 1.24
C ALA A 68 -2.74 8.05 0.22
N ASN A 69 -1.60 7.61 0.73
CA ASN A 69 -0.54 6.95 -0.03
C ASN A 69 -0.01 5.73 0.74
N ARG A 70 0.89 4.97 0.10
CA ARG A 70 1.53 3.77 0.61
C ARG A 70 2.32 3.99 1.89
N TYR A 71 2.87 5.18 2.09
CA TYR A 71 3.65 5.48 3.29
C TYR A 71 2.73 5.65 4.50
N GLU A 72 1.83 6.63 4.43
CA GLU A 72 1.12 7.11 5.61
C GLU A 72 0.01 6.18 6.09
N ASN A 73 -0.68 5.48 5.19
CA ASN A 73 -1.75 4.57 5.59
C ASN A 73 -1.21 3.37 6.39
N TRP A 74 0.07 3.03 6.21
CA TRP A 74 0.63 1.75 6.64
C TRP A 74 1.75 1.85 7.69
N LEU A 75 1.86 2.99 8.37
CA LEU A 75 2.87 3.25 9.40
C LEU A 75 2.77 2.30 10.61
N ALA A 76 1.59 1.72 10.89
CA ALA A 76 1.41 0.75 11.96
C ALA A 76 1.46 -0.71 11.46
N LEU A 77 0.64 -1.05 10.46
CA LEU A 77 0.50 -2.43 9.99
C LEU A 77 1.76 -2.95 9.29
N SER A 78 2.42 -2.15 8.45
CA SER A 78 3.60 -2.62 7.69
C SER A 78 4.75 -3.10 8.58
N PRO A 79 5.22 -2.32 9.58
CA PRO A 79 6.29 -2.78 10.46
C PRO A 79 5.85 -3.94 11.38
N LEU A 80 4.58 -3.97 11.78
CA LEU A 80 4.02 -5.10 12.53
C LEU A 80 4.14 -6.41 11.73
N LEU A 81 3.63 -6.43 10.50
CA LEU A 81 3.68 -7.62 9.64
C LEU A 81 5.13 -8.01 9.31
N LYS A 82 6.01 -7.04 9.06
CA LYS A 82 7.44 -7.33 8.86
C LYS A 82 8.07 -7.98 10.10
N GLY A 83 7.74 -7.47 11.29
CA GLY A 83 8.19 -8.04 12.57
C GLY A 83 7.69 -9.46 12.81
N LEU A 84 6.52 -9.81 12.27
CA LEU A 84 5.96 -11.16 12.27
C LEU A 84 6.53 -12.06 11.17
N GLY A 85 7.42 -11.56 10.31
CA GLY A 85 8.12 -12.36 9.31
C GLY A 85 7.46 -12.42 7.92
N TYR A 86 6.46 -11.59 7.66
CA TYR A 86 5.88 -11.46 6.32
C TYR A 86 6.80 -10.67 5.38
N CYS A 87 6.78 -11.04 4.09
CA CYS A 87 7.21 -10.13 3.02
C CYS A 87 6.06 -9.18 2.72
N VAL A 88 6.27 -7.88 2.95
CA VAL A 88 5.23 -6.85 2.82
C VAL A 88 5.55 -5.94 1.65
N PHE A 89 4.54 -5.58 0.87
CA PHE A 89 4.63 -4.67 -0.27
C PHE A 89 3.47 -3.68 -0.23
N ALA A 90 3.69 -2.45 -0.66
CA ALA A 90 2.68 -1.38 -0.65
C ALA A 90 2.84 -0.51 -1.91
N LEU A 91 1.75 -0.24 -2.59
CA LEU A 91 1.70 0.54 -3.83
C LEU A 91 0.98 1.87 -3.64
N ASP A 92 1.34 2.90 -4.41
CA ASP A 92 0.43 3.99 -4.72
C ASP A 92 -0.37 3.69 -5.98
N TYR A 93 -1.63 4.13 -5.99
CA TYR A 93 -2.52 3.98 -7.12
C TYR A 93 -3.41 5.20 -7.29
N GLY A 94 -3.94 5.40 -8.49
CA GLY A 94 -4.89 6.48 -8.77
C GLY A 94 -4.35 7.87 -8.43
N THR A 95 -3.03 8.08 -8.51
CA THR A 95 -2.37 9.37 -8.26
C THR A 95 -2.64 10.35 -9.40
N VAL A 96 -2.81 11.63 -9.08
CA VAL A 96 -2.91 12.72 -10.06
C VAL A 96 -1.67 13.61 -9.94
N PRO A 97 -0.93 13.89 -11.03
CA PRO A 97 0.28 14.71 -10.96
C PRO A 97 0.02 16.08 -10.32
N GLY A 98 0.89 16.46 -9.38
CA GLY A 98 0.82 17.73 -8.67
C GLY A 98 -0.16 17.77 -7.49
N ILE A 99 -0.93 16.71 -7.26
CA ILE A 99 -1.82 16.62 -6.10
C ILE A 99 -1.08 16.00 -4.92
N THR A 100 -1.06 16.72 -3.80
CA THR A 100 -0.38 16.34 -2.57
C THR A 100 -1.26 16.71 -1.36
N SER A 101 -1.05 16.06 -0.22
CA SER A 101 -1.65 16.45 1.05
C SER A 101 -0.66 16.28 2.19
N THR A 102 -1.00 16.85 3.35
CA THR A 102 -0.21 16.81 4.60
C THR A 102 -0.87 15.99 5.68
N GLY A 103 -1.67 14.97 5.32
CA GLY A 103 -2.42 14.16 6.30
C GLY A 103 -1.53 13.50 7.36
N SER A 104 -0.32 13.09 6.99
CA SER A 104 0.72 12.58 7.91
C SER A 104 1.65 13.65 8.50
N GLY A 105 1.36 14.94 8.30
CA GLY A 105 2.25 16.05 8.66
C GLY A 105 3.41 16.28 7.67
N LEU A 106 3.50 15.48 6.61
CA LEU A 106 4.45 15.63 5.50
C LEU A 106 3.70 15.89 4.20
N LEU A 107 4.17 16.81 3.37
CA LEU A 107 3.58 17.08 2.06
C LEU A 107 3.97 15.97 1.07
N LEU A 108 3.07 15.02 0.85
CA LEU A 108 3.30 13.84 0.01
C LEU A 108 2.28 13.75 -1.12
N PRO A 109 2.64 13.16 -2.27
CA PRO A 109 1.67 12.74 -3.27
C PRO A 109 0.60 11.85 -2.65
N ILE A 110 -0.63 12.01 -3.11
CA ILE A 110 -1.77 11.20 -2.65
C ILE A 110 -2.43 10.50 -3.83
N GLY A 111 -2.95 9.32 -3.53
CA GLY A 111 -3.63 8.44 -4.47
C GLY A 111 -5.11 8.28 -4.18
N GLY A 112 -5.70 7.25 -4.79
CA GLY A 112 -7.13 6.97 -4.67
C GLY A 112 -8.01 8.05 -5.30
N LEU A 113 -7.50 8.78 -6.30
CA LEU A 113 -8.22 9.86 -6.99
C LEU A 113 -8.69 9.43 -8.38
N GLY A 114 -7.85 8.69 -9.10
CA GLY A 114 -8.13 8.18 -10.45
C GLY A 114 -9.26 7.15 -10.46
N ALA A 115 -9.81 6.87 -11.65
CA ALA A 115 -10.89 5.90 -11.81
C ALA A 115 -10.56 4.54 -11.16
N VAL A 116 -11.51 3.94 -10.44
CA VAL A 116 -11.30 2.68 -9.72
C VAL A 116 -10.91 1.53 -10.66
N PRO A 117 -11.53 1.34 -11.85
CA PRO A 117 -11.09 0.32 -12.80
C PRO A 117 -9.64 0.46 -13.27
N ALA A 118 -9.18 1.70 -13.53
CA ALA A 118 -7.80 1.95 -13.93
C ALA A 118 -6.83 1.69 -12.77
N SER A 119 -7.23 2.08 -11.56
CA SER A 119 -6.47 1.82 -10.34
C SER A 119 -6.37 0.32 -10.02
N ALA A 120 -7.43 -0.46 -10.27
CA ALA A 120 -7.40 -1.91 -10.17
C ALA A 120 -6.44 -2.57 -11.18
N ALA A 121 -6.25 -1.97 -12.36
CA ALA A 121 -5.23 -2.42 -13.31
C ALA A 121 -3.80 -2.10 -12.82
N GLN A 122 -3.59 -0.97 -12.12
CA GLN A 122 -2.32 -0.67 -11.45
C GLN A 122 -2.02 -1.70 -10.35
N LEU A 123 -3.02 -2.06 -9.53
CA LEU A 123 -2.91 -3.14 -8.55
C LEU A 123 -2.55 -4.48 -9.21
N ALA A 124 -3.22 -4.82 -10.31
CA ALA A 124 -2.94 -6.05 -11.05
C ALA A 124 -1.47 -6.13 -11.49
N HIS A 125 -0.94 -5.04 -12.03
CA HIS A 125 0.45 -4.93 -12.44
C HIS A 125 1.41 -5.06 -11.24
N PHE A 126 1.12 -4.36 -10.15
CA PHE A 126 1.93 -4.42 -8.93
C PHE A 126 1.98 -5.84 -8.34
N ILE A 127 0.85 -6.55 -8.29
CA ILE A 127 0.80 -7.95 -7.85
C ILE A 127 1.66 -8.85 -8.74
N ASP A 128 1.67 -8.63 -10.06
CA ASP A 128 2.53 -9.39 -10.96
C ASP A 128 4.02 -9.11 -10.73
N LEU A 129 4.40 -7.85 -10.42
CA LEU A 129 5.76 -7.52 -10.01
C LEU A 129 6.15 -8.22 -8.70
N VAL A 130 5.29 -8.17 -7.69
CA VAL A 130 5.52 -8.82 -6.38
C VAL A 130 5.70 -10.33 -6.54
N ARG A 131 4.82 -11.00 -7.27
CA ARG A 131 4.89 -12.45 -7.52
C ARG A 131 6.16 -12.81 -8.30
N THR A 132 6.53 -12.00 -9.29
CA THR A 132 7.77 -12.21 -10.06
C THR A 132 9.01 -12.05 -9.19
N ALA A 133 9.06 -11.03 -8.34
CA ALA A 133 10.21 -10.75 -7.50
C ALA A 133 10.38 -11.78 -6.38
N THR A 134 9.28 -12.23 -5.78
CA THR A 134 9.28 -13.15 -4.63
C THR A 134 9.30 -14.62 -5.03
N GLY A 135 8.78 -14.95 -6.22
CA GLY A 135 8.52 -16.32 -6.66
C GLY A 135 7.21 -16.92 -6.13
N ALA A 136 6.39 -16.14 -5.42
CA ALA A 136 5.14 -16.61 -4.83
C ALA A 136 4.05 -16.87 -5.89
N ALA A 137 3.25 -17.93 -5.66
CA ALA A 137 2.15 -18.28 -6.54
C ALA A 137 0.95 -17.34 -6.39
N LYS A 138 0.68 -16.86 -5.18
CA LYS A 138 -0.39 -15.91 -4.85
C LYS A 138 0.16 -14.79 -3.96
N VAL A 139 -0.71 -13.85 -3.61
CA VAL A 139 -0.49 -12.82 -2.59
C VAL A 139 -1.69 -12.79 -1.64
N ASP A 140 -1.48 -12.30 -0.42
CA ASP A 140 -2.56 -11.83 0.45
C ASP A 140 -2.71 -10.31 0.29
N ILE A 141 -3.93 -9.80 0.29
CA ILE A 141 -4.21 -8.36 0.18
C ILE A 141 -4.79 -7.85 1.48
N VAL A 142 -4.23 -6.76 2.02
CA VAL A 142 -4.88 -5.96 3.07
C VAL A 142 -5.16 -4.58 2.51
N GLY A 143 -6.43 -4.18 2.51
CA GLY A 143 -6.89 -2.92 1.96
C GLY A 143 -7.64 -2.08 2.98
N HIS A 144 -7.48 -0.76 2.93
CA HIS A 144 -8.21 0.17 3.78
C HIS A 144 -9.17 1.04 2.95
N SER A 145 -10.41 1.22 3.39
CA SER A 145 -11.40 2.07 2.74
C SER A 145 -11.58 1.69 1.26
N GLN A 146 -11.42 2.62 0.33
CA GLN A 146 -11.36 2.34 -1.12
C GLN A 146 -10.41 1.19 -1.47
N GLY A 147 -9.26 1.09 -0.81
CA GLY A 147 -8.27 0.05 -1.04
C GLY A 147 -8.70 -1.35 -0.58
N GLY A 148 -9.73 -1.47 0.26
CA GLY A 148 -10.36 -2.75 0.58
C GLY A 148 -11.48 -3.13 -0.42
N MET A 149 -12.08 -2.15 -1.10
CA MET A 149 -13.09 -2.38 -2.14
C MET A 149 -12.47 -2.60 -3.52
N LEU A 150 -11.49 -1.79 -3.91
CA LEU A 150 -10.85 -1.80 -5.24
C LEU A 150 -10.33 -3.19 -5.65
N PRO A 151 -9.72 -4.00 -4.76
CA PRO A 151 -9.30 -5.35 -5.11
C PRO A 151 -10.44 -6.23 -5.62
N ASN A 152 -11.68 -6.03 -5.18
CA ASN A 152 -12.82 -6.77 -5.71
C ASN A 152 -13.02 -6.54 -7.21
N TYR A 153 -12.71 -5.34 -7.75
CA TYR A 153 -12.76 -5.14 -9.20
C TYR A 153 -11.68 -5.97 -9.92
N TYR A 154 -10.48 -6.02 -9.38
CA TYR A 154 -9.39 -6.84 -9.89
C TYR A 154 -9.74 -8.35 -9.88
N LEU A 155 -10.27 -8.83 -8.75
CA LEU A 155 -10.70 -10.21 -8.58
C LEU A 155 -11.84 -10.57 -9.55
N LYS A 156 -12.87 -9.73 -9.62
CA LYS A 156 -14.06 -9.97 -10.44
C LYS A 156 -13.79 -9.84 -11.93
N PHE A 157 -13.05 -8.82 -12.38
CA PHE A 157 -13.02 -8.43 -13.80
C PHE A 157 -11.66 -8.54 -14.48
N LEU A 158 -10.56 -8.59 -13.73
CA LEU A 158 -9.21 -8.56 -14.28
C LEU A 158 -8.44 -9.88 -14.07
N GLY A 159 -9.15 -10.94 -13.66
CA GLY A 159 -8.58 -12.28 -13.50
C GLY A 159 -7.73 -12.45 -12.24
N GLY A 160 -7.93 -11.63 -11.22
CA GLY A 160 -7.14 -11.69 -9.98
C GLY A 160 -7.34 -12.92 -9.12
N ALA A 161 -8.46 -13.64 -9.27
CA ALA A 161 -8.81 -14.80 -8.44
C ALA A 161 -7.73 -15.89 -8.38
N SER A 162 -6.96 -16.08 -9.44
CA SER A 162 -5.88 -17.09 -9.48
C SER A 162 -4.56 -16.63 -8.83
N LYS A 163 -4.47 -15.35 -8.46
CA LYS A 163 -3.25 -14.70 -7.98
C LYS A 163 -3.38 -14.16 -6.55
N VAL A 164 -4.55 -14.29 -5.93
CA VAL A 164 -4.84 -13.81 -4.58
C VAL A 164 -5.35 -14.98 -3.75
N ASP A 165 -4.86 -15.09 -2.52
CA ASP A 165 -5.36 -16.09 -1.58
C ASP A 165 -6.39 -15.49 -0.63
N LYS A 166 -6.06 -14.37 0.01
CA LYS A 166 -6.95 -13.65 0.92
C LYS A 166 -7.13 -12.18 0.55
N LEU A 167 -8.33 -11.65 0.80
CA LEU A 167 -8.62 -10.21 0.79
C LEU A 167 -9.16 -9.80 2.15
N ILE A 168 -8.38 -9.01 2.88
CA ILE A 168 -8.74 -8.45 4.19
C ILE A 168 -9.02 -6.95 4.01
N GLY A 169 -10.26 -6.53 4.22
CA GLY A 169 -10.69 -5.14 4.12
C GLY A 169 -10.91 -4.49 5.48
N LEU A 170 -10.23 -3.38 5.75
CA LEU A 170 -10.45 -2.48 6.88
C LEU A 170 -11.38 -1.35 6.44
N ALA A 171 -12.59 -1.29 7.01
CA ALA A 171 -13.65 -0.34 6.65
C ALA A 171 -13.90 -0.19 5.11
N PRO A 172 -14.00 -1.27 4.33
CA PRO A 172 -14.05 -1.19 2.88
C PRO A 172 -15.37 -0.62 2.35
N SER A 173 -15.32 0.27 1.35
CA SER A 173 -16.51 0.81 0.67
C SER A 173 -17.12 -0.17 -0.35
N ASN A 174 -17.26 -1.45 0.00
CA ASN A 174 -17.59 -2.57 -0.91
C ASN A 174 -18.86 -2.34 -1.74
N HIS A 175 -19.87 -1.70 -1.17
CA HIS A 175 -21.12 -1.34 -1.84
C HIS A 175 -21.28 0.17 -2.03
N GLY A 176 -20.16 0.90 -2.04
CA GLY A 176 -20.10 2.34 -2.15
C GLY A 176 -20.40 3.09 -0.85
N THR A 177 -20.34 4.42 -0.96
CA THR A 177 -20.78 5.38 0.06
C THR A 177 -21.39 6.62 -0.62
N THR A 178 -21.67 7.69 0.11
CA THR A 178 -22.10 8.97 -0.44
C THR A 178 -20.93 9.93 -0.62
N LEU A 179 -21.05 10.90 -1.52
CA LEU A 179 -20.06 11.98 -1.62
C LEU A 179 -19.95 12.76 -0.30
N ASP A 180 -21.07 12.96 0.41
CA ASP A 180 -21.09 13.58 1.74
C ASP A 180 -20.24 12.78 2.73
N GLY A 181 -20.37 11.45 2.75
CA GLY A 181 -19.52 10.55 3.52
C GLY A 181 -18.04 10.75 3.19
N ILE A 182 -17.68 10.80 1.90
CA ILE A 182 -16.29 11.07 1.48
C ILE A 182 -15.79 12.45 1.94
N THR A 183 -16.66 13.47 2.01
CA THR A 183 -16.24 14.79 2.55
C THR A 183 -15.79 14.74 4.01
N LYS A 184 -16.21 13.73 4.78
CA LYS A 184 -15.74 13.52 6.16
C LYS A 184 -14.26 13.15 6.23
N LEU A 185 -13.61 12.83 5.11
CA LEU A 185 -12.16 12.66 5.04
C LEU A 185 -11.38 13.98 5.03
N ALA A 186 -12.00 15.10 4.66
CA ALA A 186 -11.31 16.39 4.49
C ALA A 186 -10.55 16.89 5.74
N PRO A 187 -11.04 16.70 6.99
CA PRO A 187 -10.29 17.07 8.19
C PRO A 187 -8.98 16.29 8.38
N TYR A 188 -8.89 15.06 7.86
CA TYR A 188 -7.69 14.21 7.97
C TYR A 188 -6.67 14.52 6.88
N PHE A 189 -7.11 15.08 5.75
CA PHE A 189 -6.26 15.36 4.59
C PHE A 189 -6.41 16.83 4.16
N PRO A 190 -5.62 17.75 4.73
CA PRO A 190 -5.70 19.16 4.39
C PRO A 190 -5.55 19.40 2.88
N GLY A 191 -6.41 20.25 2.32
CA GLY A 191 -6.38 20.63 0.90
C GLY A 191 -7.17 19.71 -0.04
N VAL A 192 -7.81 18.64 0.44
CA VAL A 192 -8.52 17.70 -0.45
C VAL A 192 -10.01 17.99 -0.66
N ALA A 193 -10.61 18.89 0.11
CA ALA A 193 -12.06 19.16 0.06
C ALA A 193 -12.54 19.52 -1.35
N ASP A 194 -11.83 20.41 -2.06
CA ASP A 194 -12.17 20.82 -3.42
C ASP A 194 -11.88 19.73 -4.48
N LEU A 195 -11.01 18.76 -4.15
CA LEU A 195 -10.64 17.67 -5.06
C LEU A 195 -11.78 16.70 -5.28
N ILE A 196 -12.62 16.49 -4.26
CA ILE A 196 -13.78 15.57 -4.29
C ILE A 196 -14.68 15.88 -5.49
N TYR A 197 -14.94 17.16 -5.73
CA TYR A 197 -15.87 17.61 -6.76
C TYR A 197 -15.20 17.89 -8.12
N THR A 198 -13.88 17.88 -8.19
CA THR A 198 -13.13 18.24 -9.40
C THR A 198 -12.41 17.02 -9.97
N VAL A 199 -11.28 16.65 -9.37
CA VAL A 199 -10.32 15.69 -9.93
C VAL A 199 -10.48 14.26 -9.40
N CYS A 200 -11.26 14.05 -8.34
CA CYS A 200 -11.46 12.73 -7.75
C CYS A 200 -12.53 11.91 -8.51
N GLN A 201 -12.13 11.25 -9.59
CA GLN A 201 -12.99 10.29 -10.29
C GLN A 201 -13.35 9.10 -9.39
N ALA A 202 -12.43 8.60 -8.56
CA ALA A 202 -12.70 7.54 -7.59
C ALA A 202 -13.84 7.90 -6.62
N CYS A 203 -13.95 9.17 -6.22
CA CYS A 203 -15.01 9.63 -5.33
C CYS A 203 -16.38 9.47 -5.99
N ARG A 204 -16.47 9.73 -7.30
CA ARG A 204 -17.68 9.50 -8.10
C ARG A 204 -17.95 8.02 -8.31
N ASP A 205 -16.92 7.22 -8.56
CA ASP A 205 -17.05 5.76 -8.69
C ASP A 205 -17.57 5.14 -7.39
N GLN A 206 -17.10 5.60 -6.23
CA GLN A 206 -17.54 5.14 -4.91
C GLN A 206 -18.96 5.59 -4.53
N ALA A 207 -19.53 6.59 -5.21
CA ALA A 207 -20.87 7.06 -4.91
C ALA A 207 -21.92 5.96 -5.16
N VAL A 208 -22.77 5.65 -4.18
CA VAL A 208 -23.88 4.71 -4.32
C VAL A 208 -24.73 5.10 -5.53
N GLY A 209 -25.03 4.12 -6.39
CA GLY A 209 -25.76 4.34 -7.64
C GLY A 209 -24.90 4.81 -8.83
N SER A 210 -23.57 4.92 -8.68
CA SER A 210 -22.65 5.12 -9.79
C SER A 210 -22.69 3.94 -10.79
N ASP A 211 -22.25 4.20 -12.02
CA ASP A 211 -22.07 3.15 -13.04
C ASP A 211 -21.06 2.10 -12.58
N PHE A 212 -20.05 2.50 -11.81
CA PHE A 212 -19.09 1.60 -11.19
C PHE A 212 -19.77 0.65 -10.20
N ASN A 213 -20.56 1.16 -9.25
CA ASN A 213 -21.28 0.33 -8.29
C ASN A 213 -22.29 -0.59 -8.98
N THR A 214 -22.98 -0.09 -10.00
CA THR A 214 -23.87 -0.91 -10.85
C THR A 214 -23.11 -2.06 -11.52
N THR A 215 -21.91 -1.78 -12.04
CA THR A 215 -21.03 -2.79 -12.63
C THR A 215 -20.57 -3.81 -11.59
N MET A 216 -20.13 -3.35 -10.41
CA MET A 216 -19.69 -4.23 -9.31
C MET A 216 -20.80 -5.16 -8.82
N ALA A 217 -22.03 -4.66 -8.75
CA ALA A 217 -23.22 -5.41 -8.36
C ALA A 217 -23.73 -6.39 -9.43
N SER A 218 -23.21 -6.31 -10.67
CA SER A 218 -23.56 -7.27 -11.73
C SER A 218 -22.96 -8.67 -11.51
N ARG A 219 -22.07 -8.83 -10.51
CA ARG A 219 -21.45 -10.10 -10.12
C ARG A 219 -21.53 -10.28 -8.60
N PRO A 220 -21.56 -11.53 -8.09
CA PRO A 220 -21.49 -11.81 -6.65
C PRO A 220 -20.34 -11.08 -5.98
N ASP A 221 -20.48 -10.80 -4.69
CA ASP A 221 -19.48 -10.11 -3.87
C ASP A 221 -18.13 -10.83 -3.89
N THR A 222 -18.17 -12.16 -3.77
CA THR A 222 -16.99 -13.02 -3.75
C THR A 222 -16.75 -13.74 -5.07
N VAL A 223 -15.48 -14.04 -5.37
CA VAL A 223 -15.10 -15.01 -6.41
C VAL A 223 -14.58 -16.30 -5.75
N PRO A 224 -14.78 -17.49 -6.37
CA PRO A 224 -14.28 -18.74 -5.81
C PRO A 224 -12.74 -18.75 -5.68
N GLY A 225 -12.25 -19.37 -4.60
CA GLY A 225 -10.81 -19.58 -4.37
C GLY A 225 -10.08 -18.42 -3.71
N VAL A 226 -10.82 -17.42 -3.21
CA VAL A 226 -10.33 -16.31 -2.38
C VAL A 226 -11.09 -16.30 -1.07
N HIS A 227 -10.38 -16.18 0.05
CA HIS A 227 -10.97 -15.98 1.37
C HIS A 227 -11.09 -14.49 1.69
N TYR A 228 -12.23 -14.08 2.24
CA TYR A 228 -12.52 -12.68 2.50
C TYR A 228 -12.69 -12.43 3.99
N THR A 229 -12.06 -11.38 4.49
CA THR A 229 -12.33 -10.85 5.83
C THR A 229 -12.66 -9.37 5.72
N VAL A 230 -13.79 -8.94 6.27
CA VAL A 230 -14.17 -7.53 6.36
C VAL A 230 -14.16 -7.14 7.83
N ILE A 231 -13.38 -6.11 8.18
CA ILE A 231 -13.31 -5.58 9.54
C ILE A 231 -13.93 -4.18 9.51
N SER A 232 -15.11 -4.06 10.10
CA SER A 232 -15.90 -2.82 10.14
C SER A 232 -15.96 -2.23 11.54
N THR A 233 -16.29 -0.94 11.64
CA THR A 233 -16.62 -0.30 12.91
C THR A 233 -18.02 0.31 12.87
N VAL A 234 -18.72 0.25 14.02
CA VAL A 234 -20.02 0.91 14.18
C VAL A 234 -19.94 2.44 14.19
N TYR A 235 -18.73 3.00 14.35
CA TYR A 235 -18.47 4.44 14.40
C TYR A 235 -18.06 5.04 13.05
N ASP A 236 -18.14 4.25 11.97
CA ASP A 236 -17.76 4.71 10.64
C ASP A 236 -18.67 5.86 10.17
N GLU A 237 -18.08 7.03 9.96
CA GLU A 237 -18.74 8.25 9.53
C GLU A 237 -18.63 8.49 8.02
N VAL A 238 -17.80 7.72 7.32
CA VAL A 238 -17.48 7.90 5.90
C VAL A 238 -18.29 6.94 5.04
N VAL A 239 -18.36 5.66 5.42
CA VAL A 239 -19.08 4.60 4.71
C VAL A 239 -20.31 4.21 5.53
N THR A 240 -21.40 4.91 5.26
CA THR A 240 -22.66 4.76 6.00
C THR A 240 -23.81 4.31 5.10
N PRO A 241 -24.69 3.40 5.56
CA PRO A 241 -24.63 2.67 6.84
C PRO A 241 -23.47 1.68 6.89
N TRP A 242 -22.71 1.62 7.99
CA TRP A 242 -21.46 0.83 8.07
C TRP A 242 -21.61 -0.65 7.69
N ARG A 243 -22.80 -1.25 7.83
CA ARG A 243 -23.05 -2.64 7.41
C ARG A 243 -22.99 -2.85 5.89
N THR A 244 -23.04 -1.79 5.07
CA THR A 244 -22.84 -1.90 3.61
C THR A 244 -21.40 -2.27 3.25
N GLN A 245 -20.48 -2.22 4.21
CA GLN A 245 -19.09 -2.66 4.02
C GLN A 245 -18.98 -4.19 3.93
N PHE A 246 -19.92 -4.94 4.52
CA PHE A 246 -19.89 -6.39 4.53
C PHE A 246 -19.99 -6.99 3.13
N LEU A 247 -19.41 -8.18 2.94
CA LEU A 247 -19.57 -8.99 1.74
C LEU A 247 -20.49 -10.19 2.01
N ASN A 248 -21.14 -10.70 0.98
CA ASN A 248 -21.97 -11.91 1.02
C ASN A 248 -21.36 -13.05 0.18
N GLY A 249 -21.04 -14.18 0.81
CA GLY A 249 -20.52 -15.36 0.12
C GLY A 249 -20.20 -16.50 1.10
N PRO A 250 -19.83 -17.68 0.58
CA PRO A 250 -19.55 -18.86 1.40
C PRO A 250 -18.23 -18.74 2.20
N ASP A 251 -17.25 -17.98 1.70
CA ASP A 251 -15.91 -17.84 2.29
C ASP A 251 -15.66 -16.40 2.75
N VAL A 252 -16.55 -15.86 3.60
CA VAL A 252 -16.49 -14.49 4.13
C VAL A 252 -16.62 -14.47 5.65
N ASP A 253 -15.65 -13.83 6.30
CA ASP A 253 -15.71 -13.43 7.71
C ASP A 253 -15.99 -11.93 7.81
N ASN A 254 -17.19 -11.54 8.25
CA ASN A 254 -17.54 -10.15 8.52
C ASN A 254 -17.41 -9.87 10.02
N GLU A 255 -16.34 -9.17 10.39
CA GLU A 255 -15.96 -8.82 11.75
C GLU A 255 -16.38 -7.39 12.10
N VAL A 256 -16.86 -7.20 13.33
CA VAL A 256 -17.17 -5.88 13.88
C VAL A 256 -16.21 -5.59 15.01
N LEU A 257 -15.47 -4.49 14.91
CA LEU A 257 -14.43 -4.12 15.87
C LEU A 257 -14.95 -4.07 17.32
N GLN A 258 -16.18 -3.57 17.49
CA GLN A 258 -16.83 -3.44 18.79
C GLN A 258 -17.30 -4.78 19.41
N ASP A 259 -17.39 -5.86 18.64
CA ASP A 259 -17.68 -7.19 19.18
C ASP A 259 -16.46 -7.77 19.92
N HIS A 260 -15.25 -7.35 19.53
CA HIS A 260 -13.99 -7.74 20.16
C HIS A 260 -13.54 -6.74 21.23
N CYS A 261 -13.75 -5.45 20.98
CA CYS A 261 -13.46 -4.40 21.94
C CYS A 261 -14.59 -3.36 22.04
N PRO A 262 -15.57 -3.55 22.94
CA PRO A 262 -16.73 -2.65 23.04
C PRO A 262 -16.40 -1.18 23.35
N VAL A 263 -15.21 -0.91 23.90
CA VAL A 263 -14.78 0.44 24.30
C VAL A 263 -13.93 1.16 23.25
N THR A 264 -13.53 0.49 22.16
CA THR A 264 -12.76 1.17 21.11
C THR A 264 -13.67 2.10 20.30
N LEU A 265 -13.19 3.33 20.12
CA LEU A 265 -13.86 4.40 19.38
C LEU A 265 -13.21 4.65 18.02
N ALA A 266 -12.39 3.71 17.54
CA ALA A 266 -11.76 3.84 16.23
C ALA A 266 -12.85 4.01 15.16
N GLU A 267 -12.78 5.12 14.45
CA GLU A 267 -13.66 5.45 13.33
C GLU A 267 -13.04 5.03 11.99
N HIS A 268 -13.56 5.51 10.86
CA HIS A 268 -13.17 5.09 9.52
C HIS A 268 -11.66 5.14 9.26
N VAL A 269 -10.96 6.19 9.69
CA VAL A 269 -9.51 6.36 9.48
C VAL A 269 -8.71 5.64 10.56
N ALA A 270 -9.10 5.79 11.83
CA ALA A 270 -8.40 5.24 12.98
C ALA A 270 -8.42 3.71 13.01
N ILE A 271 -9.39 3.04 12.36
CA ILE A 271 -9.43 1.57 12.27
C ILE A 271 -8.16 0.98 11.64
N ALA A 272 -7.50 1.70 10.73
CA ALA A 272 -6.23 1.27 10.12
C ALA A 272 -5.04 1.27 11.10
N PHE A 273 -5.20 1.86 12.28
CA PHE A 273 -4.18 1.97 13.33
C PHE A 273 -4.61 1.32 14.64
N SER A 274 -5.87 0.90 14.77
CA SER A 274 -6.45 0.27 15.96
C SER A 274 -5.77 -1.06 16.26
N PRO A 275 -5.12 -1.26 17.42
CA PRO A 275 -4.45 -2.53 17.74
C PRO A 275 -5.40 -3.73 17.68
N THR A 276 -6.66 -3.54 18.12
CA THR A 276 -7.73 -4.54 17.97
C THR A 276 -7.94 -4.93 16.49
N ALA A 277 -7.99 -3.95 15.57
CA ALA A 277 -8.15 -4.22 14.14
C ALA A 277 -6.90 -4.86 13.53
N LEU A 278 -5.71 -4.42 13.93
CA LEU A 278 -4.44 -5.01 13.46
C LEU A 278 -4.30 -6.48 13.88
N HIS A 279 -4.77 -6.84 15.09
CA HIS A 279 -4.80 -8.24 15.54
C HIS A 279 -5.78 -9.08 14.71
N LEU A 280 -6.97 -8.55 14.39
CA LEU A 280 -7.90 -9.21 13.47
C LEU A 280 -7.26 -9.44 12.09
N VAL A 281 -6.52 -8.46 11.55
CA VAL A 281 -5.75 -8.63 10.30
C VAL A 281 -4.74 -9.77 10.43
N THR A 282 -3.96 -9.82 11.51
CA THR A 282 -2.96 -10.91 11.69
C THR A 282 -3.61 -12.28 11.82
N ASN A 283 -4.76 -12.39 12.48
CA ASN A 283 -5.52 -13.63 12.56
C ASN A 283 -6.04 -14.07 11.19
N ALA A 284 -6.54 -13.11 10.38
CA ALA A 284 -7.02 -13.41 9.04
C ALA A 284 -5.89 -13.82 8.09
N LEU A 285 -4.68 -13.28 8.25
CA LEU A 285 -3.51 -13.67 7.47
C LEU A 285 -2.96 -15.06 7.84
N ASP A 286 -3.06 -15.48 9.10
CA ASP A 286 -2.68 -16.81 9.57
C ASP A 286 -3.76 -17.47 10.47
N PRO A 287 -4.87 -17.95 9.87
CA PRO A 287 -5.97 -18.53 10.63
C PRO A 287 -5.59 -19.78 11.43
N ALA A 288 -4.54 -20.51 11.00
CA ALA A 288 -4.07 -21.71 11.68
C ALA A 288 -3.47 -21.41 13.06
N HIS A 289 -2.99 -20.19 13.28
CA HIS A 289 -2.41 -19.72 14.54
C HIS A 289 -3.17 -18.51 15.12
N ALA A 290 -4.42 -18.30 14.70
CA ALA A 290 -5.25 -17.22 15.22
C ALA A 290 -5.40 -17.31 16.75
N THR A 291 -5.32 -16.15 17.41
CA THR A 291 -5.42 -16.03 18.87
C THR A 291 -6.60 -15.14 19.25
N PRO A 292 -7.17 -15.28 20.47
CA PRO A 292 -8.22 -14.39 20.94
C PRO A 292 -7.79 -12.92 20.85
N VAL A 293 -8.63 -12.08 20.24
CA VAL A 293 -8.40 -10.64 20.12
C VAL A 293 -8.80 -9.96 21.43
N PHE A 294 -7.89 -9.17 21.99
CA PHE A 294 -8.14 -8.40 23.21
C PHE A 294 -8.24 -6.91 22.92
N CYS A 295 -8.98 -6.19 23.76
CA CYS A 295 -9.02 -4.73 23.72
C CYS A 295 -7.60 -4.14 23.84
N GLY A 296 -7.24 -3.33 22.84
CA GLY A 296 -5.99 -2.57 22.75
C GLY A 296 -6.10 -1.50 21.69
#